data_AF-X1FEK4-F1
#
_entry.id   AF-X1FEK4-F1
#
_cell.length_a   1.000
_cell.length_b   1.000
_cell.length_c   1.000
_cell.angle_alpha   90.00
_cell.angle_beta   90.00
_cell.angle_gamma   90.00
#
_symmetry.space_group_name_H-M   'P 1'
#
loop_
_entity.id
_entity.type
_entity.pdbx_description
1 polymer ?
#
loop_
_entity_poly.entity_id
_entity_poly.type
_entity_poly.pdbx_seq_one_letter_code
_entity_poly.pdbx_strand_id
1 'polypeptide(L)'
;HLLSESKLKDPLYESMFKSGNIVDSKIIPPVLIGENVIIKNSIIGPNVSIGDDLELDKCILSESVIGDGVLLKKIISSNSIIGDYSILEDLIKNNITIGDSTYITTSNMKSF
;
A
#
# COMPACT_ATOMS: atom_id res chain seq x y z
N HIS A 1 8.79 2.61 27.33
CA HIS A 1 7.55 3.05 26.64
C HIS A 1 7.71 2.78 25.16
N LEU A 2 6.88 1.88 24.61
CA LEU A 2 6.95 1.47 23.21
C LEU A 2 6.32 2.58 22.35
N LEU A 3 7.01 3.01 21.30
CA LEU A 3 6.54 4.04 20.34
C LEU A 3 5.22 3.67 19.63
N SER A 4 4.73 2.43 19.79
CA SER A 4 3.41 2.01 19.31
C SER A 4 2.26 2.65 20.09
N GLU A 5 2.45 3.01 21.36
CA GLU A 5 1.39 3.56 22.21
C GLU A 5 1.09 5.04 21.91
N SER A 6 2.02 5.79 21.33
CA SER A 6 1.84 7.22 21.07
C SER A 6 1.15 7.52 19.73
N LYS A 7 1.28 6.64 18.72
CA LYS A 7 0.65 6.78 17.39
C LYS A 7 -0.81 6.31 17.35
N LEU A 8 -1.25 5.52 18.34
CA LEU A 8 -2.64 5.09 18.51
C LEU A 8 -3.59 6.21 19.01
N LYS A 9 -3.12 7.45 19.17
CA LYS A 9 -3.93 8.57 19.67
C LYS A 9 -4.60 9.41 18.57
N ASP A 10 -4.36 9.11 17.30
CA ASP A 10 -5.06 9.77 16.20
C ASP A 10 -6.40 9.05 15.96
N PRO A 11 -7.56 9.72 16.19
CA PRO A 11 -8.87 9.11 16.06
C PRO A 11 -9.15 8.54 14.66
N LEU A 12 -8.52 9.08 13.62
CA LEU A 12 -8.66 8.59 12.24
C LEU A 12 -7.99 7.23 12.07
N TYR A 13 -6.80 7.05 12.64
CA TYR A 13 -6.11 5.75 12.58
C TYR A 13 -6.87 4.69 13.37
N GLU A 14 -7.36 5.03 14.56
CA GLU A 14 -8.11 4.10 15.40
C GLU A 14 -9.45 3.67 14.74
N SER A 15 -10.11 4.56 13.99
CA SER A 15 -11.35 4.24 13.28
C SER A 15 -11.13 3.31 12.08
N MET A 16 -10.04 3.48 11.32
CA MET A 16 -9.71 2.61 10.18
C MET A 16 -9.38 1.16 10.60
N PHE A 17 -8.71 0.98 11.74
CA PHE A 17 -8.51 -0.37 12.30
C PHE A 17 -9.83 -0.98 12.80
N LYS A 18 -10.76 -0.17 13.30
CA LYS A 18 -12.08 -0.63 13.75
C LYS A 18 -13.05 -0.98 12.62
N SER A 19 -12.92 -0.36 11.44
CA SER A 19 -13.79 -0.67 10.29
C SER A 19 -13.46 -1.99 9.60
N GLY A 20 -12.31 -2.62 9.92
CA GLY A 20 -11.86 -3.86 9.28
C GLY A 20 -11.22 -3.65 7.92
N ASN A 21 -10.93 -2.40 7.53
CA ASN A 21 -10.28 -2.08 6.27
C ASN A 21 -8.76 -2.34 6.29
N ILE A 22 -8.14 -2.29 7.47
CA ILE A 22 -6.73 -2.62 7.68
C ILE A 22 -6.65 -3.91 8.50
N VAL A 23 -6.26 -5.02 7.87
CA VAL A 23 -6.26 -6.36 8.46
C VAL A 23 -4.86 -6.96 8.37
N ASP A 24 -4.38 -7.54 9.47
CA ASP A 24 -3.08 -8.21 9.55
C ASP A 24 -1.92 -7.39 8.95
N SER A 25 -1.99 -6.07 9.13
CA SER A 25 -1.11 -5.10 8.48
C SER A 25 -0.49 -4.14 9.49
N LYS A 26 0.69 -3.64 9.15
CA LYS A 26 1.44 -2.67 9.96
C LYS A 26 1.60 -1.37 9.20
N ILE A 27 1.14 -0.28 9.81
CA ILE A 27 1.37 1.07 9.30
C ILE A 27 2.53 1.69 10.09
N ILE A 28 3.50 2.25 9.39
CA ILE A 28 4.70 2.87 9.93
C ILE A 28 4.65 4.36 9.56
N PRO A 29 4.12 5.25 10.42
CA PRO A 29 3.96 6.65 10.04
C PRO A 29 5.29 7.40 9.84
N PRO A 30 5.30 8.47 9.04
CA PRO A 30 4.12 9.12 8.46
C PRO A 30 3.57 8.32 7.27
N VAL A 31 2.25 8.18 7.22
CA VAL A 31 1.50 7.63 6.08
C VAL A 31 0.25 8.49 5.91
N LEU A 32 -0.10 8.82 4.68
CA LEU A 32 -1.39 9.43 4.35
C LEU A 32 -2.23 8.36 3.68
N ILE A 33 -3.48 8.18 4.13
CA ILE A 33 -4.39 7.18 3.59
C ILE A 33 -5.71 7.87 3.26
N GLY A 34 -6.13 7.74 2.01
CA GLY A 34 -7.41 8.22 1.50
C GLY A 34 -8.62 7.45 2.04
N GLU A 35 -9.78 7.75 1.45
CA GLU A 35 -11.05 7.11 1.77
C GLU A 35 -11.19 5.75 1.07
N ASN A 36 -12.01 4.86 1.64
CA ASN A 36 -12.33 3.54 1.07
C ASN A 36 -11.14 2.62 0.74
N VAL A 37 -9.99 2.83 1.39
CA VAL A 37 -8.78 2.02 1.19
C VAL A 37 -8.87 0.69 1.94
N ILE A 38 -8.47 -0.40 1.30
CA ILE A 38 -8.34 -1.74 1.89
C ILE A 38 -6.86 -2.15 1.92
N ILE A 39 -6.35 -2.52 3.09
CA ILE A 39 -4.95 -2.94 3.30
C ILE A 39 -4.94 -4.28 4.05
N LYS A 40 -4.42 -5.33 3.40
CA LYS A 40 -4.35 -6.69 3.95
C LYS A 40 -2.93 -7.23 3.91
N ASN A 41 -2.51 -7.92 4.97
CA ASN A 41 -1.23 -8.62 5.04
C ASN A 41 -0.01 -7.76 4.65
N SER A 42 -0.03 -6.46 4.94
CA SER A 42 0.89 -5.50 4.34
C SER A 42 1.67 -4.68 5.37
N ILE A 43 2.83 -4.16 4.97
CA ILE A 43 3.62 -3.20 5.73
C ILE A 43 3.72 -1.91 4.91
N ILE A 44 3.13 -0.84 5.40
CA ILE A 44 3.05 0.44 4.70
C ILE A 44 3.79 1.50 5.51
N GLY A 45 4.79 2.11 4.89
CA GLY A 45 5.57 3.22 5.44
C GLY A 45 7.02 2.87 5.78
N PRO A 46 7.83 3.88 6.13
CA PRO A 46 7.45 5.29 6.27
C PRO A 46 7.29 6.03 4.93
N ASN A 47 6.71 7.24 5.01
CA ASN A 47 6.58 8.21 3.92
C ASN A 47 5.82 7.65 2.71
N VAL A 48 4.64 7.08 2.96
CA VAL A 48 3.76 6.60 1.89
C VAL A 48 2.49 7.43 1.83
N SER A 49 2.12 7.88 0.64
CA SER A 49 0.81 8.49 0.37
C SER A 49 -0.03 7.49 -0.42
N ILE A 50 -1.24 7.24 0.05
CA ILE A 50 -2.21 6.31 -0.52
C ILE A 50 -3.46 7.11 -0.87
N GLY A 51 -3.84 7.08 -2.15
CA GLY A 51 -5.06 7.67 -2.68
C GLY A 51 -6.34 6.96 -2.22
N ASP A 52 -7.45 7.33 -2.84
CA ASP A 52 -8.79 6.85 -2.52
C ASP A 52 -9.12 5.54 -3.27
N ASP A 53 -10.13 4.81 -2.76
CA ASP A 53 -10.80 3.69 -3.45
C ASP A 53 -9.86 2.56 -3.94
N LEU A 54 -8.82 2.21 -3.17
CA LEU A 54 -7.76 1.29 -3.60
C LEU A 54 -7.58 0.06 -2.69
N GLU A 55 -6.94 -1.00 -3.22
CA GLU A 55 -6.65 -2.23 -2.48
C GLU A 55 -5.17 -2.62 -2.53
N LEU A 56 -4.62 -2.93 -1.35
CA LEU A 56 -3.27 -3.46 -1.16
C LEU A 56 -3.34 -4.84 -0.47
N ASP A 57 -2.84 -5.89 -1.13
CA ASP A 57 -2.72 -7.23 -0.53
C ASP A 57 -1.28 -7.75 -0.62
N LYS A 58 -0.69 -8.12 0.53
CA LYS A 58 0.70 -8.63 0.64
C LYS A 58 1.74 -7.63 0.12
N CYS A 59 1.58 -6.35 0.43
CA CYS A 59 2.46 -5.29 -0.03
C CYS A 59 3.45 -4.84 1.06
N ILE A 60 4.68 -4.50 0.65
CA ILE A 60 5.66 -3.79 1.47
C ILE A 60 6.07 -2.53 0.71
N LEU A 61 5.63 -1.37 1.19
CA LEU A 61 5.80 -0.08 0.50
C LEU A 61 6.45 0.95 1.44
N SER A 62 7.43 1.69 0.94
CA SER A 62 8.04 2.84 1.65
C SER A 62 8.44 3.96 0.69
N GLU A 63 8.50 5.20 1.17
CA GLU A 63 8.95 6.36 0.36
C GLU A 63 8.20 6.47 -0.98
N SER A 64 6.89 6.23 -1.01
CA SER A 64 6.15 6.00 -2.26
C SER A 64 4.80 6.73 -2.31
N VAL A 65 4.33 7.03 -3.52
CA VAL A 65 3.00 7.62 -3.78
C VAL A 65 2.20 6.64 -4.62
N ILE A 66 1.01 6.30 -4.13
CA ILE A 66 0.05 5.40 -4.77
C ILE A 66 -1.20 6.22 -5.09
N GLY A 67 -1.52 6.31 -6.38
CA GLY A 67 -2.70 7.01 -6.90
C GLY A 67 -4.02 6.32 -6.56
N ASP A 68 -5.11 6.93 -7.00
CA ASP A 68 -6.47 6.50 -6.70
C ASP A 68 -6.85 5.23 -7.48
N GLY A 69 -7.72 4.39 -6.94
CA GLY A 69 -8.26 3.22 -7.64
C GLY A 69 -7.24 2.13 -8.00
N VAL A 70 -6.06 2.15 -7.36
CA VAL A 70 -4.96 1.22 -7.65
C VAL A 70 -5.21 -0.17 -7.01
N LEU A 71 -4.80 -1.23 -7.70
CA LEU A 71 -4.78 -2.59 -7.14
C LEU A 71 -3.35 -3.13 -7.11
N LEU A 72 -2.79 -3.30 -5.92
CA LEU A 72 -1.45 -3.87 -5.72
C LEU A 72 -1.54 -5.21 -5.02
N LYS A 73 -0.89 -6.22 -5.58
CA LYS A 73 -0.83 -7.56 -5.00
C LYS A 73 0.58 -8.12 -5.02
N LYS A 74 1.08 -8.51 -3.84
CA LYS A 74 2.44 -9.05 -3.64
C LYS A 74 3.52 -8.12 -4.21
N ILE A 75 3.44 -6.84 -3.84
CA ILE A 75 4.38 -5.82 -4.31
C ILE A 75 5.37 -5.50 -3.20
N ILE A 76 6.66 -5.49 -3.51
CA ILE A 76 7.69 -4.95 -2.63
C ILE A 76 8.40 -3.84 -3.39
N SER A 77 8.27 -2.61 -2.89
CA SER A 77 8.78 -1.44 -3.58
C SER A 77 9.11 -0.29 -2.62
N SER A 78 10.16 0.45 -2.95
CA SER A 78 10.47 1.73 -2.31
C SER A 78 10.77 2.80 -3.35
N ASN A 79 10.60 4.08 -2.97
CA ASN A 79 10.93 5.24 -3.82
C ASN A 79 10.12 5.27 -5.12
N SER A 80 8.84 4.90 -5.04
CA SER A 80 8.02 4.63 -6.22
C SER A 80 6.82 5.56 -6.36
N ILE A 81 6.41 5.79 -7.60
CA ILE A 81 5.18 6.50 -7.97
C ILE A 81 4.37 5.56 -8.86
N ILE A 82 3.18 5.24 -8.40
CA ILE A 82 2.21 4.41 -9.12
C ILE A 82 0.99 5.28 -9.40
N GLY A 83 0.78 5.63 -10.67
CA GLY A 83 -0.35 6.44 -11.12
C GLY A 83 -1.71 5.76 -10.98
N ASP A 84 -2.76 6.55 -11.15
CA ASP A 84 -4.15 6.17 -10.85
C ASP A 84 -4.62 4.97 -11.69
N TYR A 85 -5.57 4.20 -11.16
CA TYR A 85 -6.22 3.07 -11.84
C TYR A 85 -5.24 2.01 -12.39
N SER A 86 -4.06 1.89 -11.76
CA SER A 86 -3.05 0.92 -12.13
C SER A 86 -3.22 -0.40 -11.39
N ILE A 87 -2.83 -1.50 -12.04
CA ILE A 87 -2.85 -2.84 -11.47
C ILE A 87 -1.46 -3.44 -11.57
N LEU A 88 -0.90 -3.83 -10.43
CA LEU A 88 0.41 -4.47 -10.37
C LEU A 88 0.31 -5.74 -9.54
N GLU A 89 0.81 -6.85 -10.10
CA GLU A 89 0.88 -8.13 -9.43
C GLU A 89 2.28 -8.76 -9.50
N ASP A 90 2.71 -9.36 -8.38
CA ASP A 90 3.90 -10.21 -8.29
C ASP A 90 5.19 -9.48 -8.75
N LEU A 91 5.47 -8.28 -8.20
CA LEU A 91 6.61 -7.46 -8.57
C LEU A 91 7.44 -7.03 -7.35
N ILE A 92 8.75 -7.25 -7.42
CA ILE A 92 9.74 -6.77 -6.45
C ILE A 92 10.71 -5.85 -7.18
N LYS A 93 10.56 -4.53 -6.98
CA LYS A 93 11.37 -3.52 -7.65
C LYS A 93 11.29 -2.19 -6.91
N ASN A 94 12.44 -1.55 -6.71
CA ASN A 94 12.50 -0.16 -6.20
C ASN A 94 12.54 0.83 -7.37
N ASN A 95 12.15 2.07 -7.11
CA ASN A 95 12.14 3.17 -8.07
C ASN A 95 11.24 2.87 -9.28
N ILE A 96 10.03 2.38 -9.02
CA ILE A 96 8.99 2.23 -10.05
C ILE A 96 8.41 3.63 -10.29
N THR A 97 8.34 4.06 -11.54
CA THR A 97 7.60 5.27 -11.92
C THR A 97 6.77 4.92 -13.13
N ILE A 98 5.46 4.83 -12.92
CA ILE A 98 4.49 4.48 -13.96
C ILE A 98 3.34 5.48 -13.91
N GLY A 99 2.82 5.83 -15.08
CA GLY A 99 1.64 6.66 -15.20
C GLY A 99 0.36 5.87 -14.98
N ASP A 100 -0.76 6.56 -15.17
CA ASP A 100 -2.10 6.04 -14.90
C ASP A 100 -2.49 4.90 -15.86
N SER A 101 -3.49 4.12 -15.44
CA SER A 101 -4.08 3.02 -16.23
C SER A 101 -3.05 1.98 -16.69
N THR A 102 -2.01 1.74 -15.88
CA THR A 102 -0.95 0.79 -16.19
C THR A 102 -1.27 -0.60 -15.66
N TYR A 103 -1.02 -1.64 -16.46
CA TYR A 103 -1.13 -3.04 -16.03
C TYR A 103 0.23 -3.73 -16.11
N ILE A 104 0.75 -4.22 -14.98
CA ILE A 104 2.00 -4.99 -14.91
C ILE A 104 1.74 -6.27 -14.12
N THR A 105 2.04 -7.40 -14.74
CA THR A 105 2.05 -8.71 -14.06
C THR A 105 3.30 -9.46 -14.45
N THR A 106 3.86 -10.23 -13.52
CA THR A 106 4.93 -11.16 -13.86
C THR A 106 4.36 -12.57 -14.08
N SER A 107 4.46 -13.06 -15.31
CA SER A 107 4.09 -14.44 -15.64
C SER A 107 5.28 -15.35 -15.30
N ASN A 108 5.38 -15.80 -14.05
CA ASN A 108 6.27 -16.90 -13.74
C ASN A 108 5.56 -18.21 -14.12
N MET A 109 5.49 -18.50 -15.42
CA MET A 109 5.20 -19.86 -15.90
C MET A 109 6.33 -20.76 -15.38
N LYS A 110 6.09 -21.43 -14.27
CA LYS A 110 6.83 -22.66 -13.97
C LYS A 110 6.47 -23.64 -15.10
N SER A 111 7.36 -23.75 -16.09
CA SER A 111 7.45 -24.98 -16.87
C SER A 111 7.71 -26.09 -15.87
N PHE A 112 6.68 -26.89 -15.63
CA PHE A 112 6.82 -28.24 -15.07
C PHE A 112 7.30 -29.18 -16.17
#